data_AF-A0A3D2R3K2-F1
#
_entry.id   AF-A0A3D2R3K2-F1
#
_cell.length_a   1.000
_cell.length_b   1.000
_cell.length_c   1.000
_cell.angle_alpha   90.00
_cell.angle_beta   90.00
_cell.angle_gamma   90.00
#
_symmetry.space_group_name_H-M   'P 1'
#
loop_
_entity.id
_entity.type
_entity.pdbx_description
1 polymer ?
#
loop_
_entity_poly.entity_id
_entity_poly.type
_entity_poly.pdbx_seq_one_letter_code
_entity_poly.pdbx_strand_id
1 'polypeptide(L)'
;IETLDAIDNLEEIIKIFPFKYLHIGLNDLHIERGTNLIFEPFVDGLIGNITTIFKKNNQNFGIGGIGKIGYDVSPTPESLINEHLRLHSNGVILSRSFKGSFNEQTKDLFGKELAQSVKDFRDYEKIAKNLTSKQLLKSYRIMKTDIEETIKNAKI
;
A
#
# COMPACT_ATOMS: atom_id res chain seq x y z
N ILE A 1 -4.64 -7.20 9.53
CA ILE A 1 -5.31 -8.09 8.56
C ILE A 1 -4.22 -8.62 7.65
N GLU A 2 -3.80 -9.84 7.93
CA GLU A 2 -2.60 -10.48 7.35
C GLU A 2 -2.89 -11.90 6.89
N THR A 3 -4.10 -12.44 7.18
CA THR A 3 -4.52 -13.78 6.80
C THR A 3 -5.87 -13.79 6.07
N LEU A 4 -6.14 -14.81 5.26
CA LEU A 4 -7.39 -15.06 4.56
C LEU A 4 -8.52 -15.33 5.57
N ASP A 5 -8.26 -16.11 6.61
CA ASP A 5 -9.22 -16.35 7.69
C ASP A 5 -9.64 -15.03 8.37
N ALA A 6 -8.71 -14.08 8.57
CA ALA A 6 -9.03 -12.78 9.15
C ALA A 6 -9.87 -11.90 8.19
N ILE A 7 -9.74 -12.11 6.88
CA ILE A 7 -10.54 -11.41 5.87
C ILE A 7 -11.96 -11.98 5.84
N ASP A 8 -12.10 -13.31 5.84
CA ASP A 8 -13.39 -13.99 5.81
C ASP A 8 -14.24 -13.66 7.04
N ASN A 9 -13.59 -13.49 8.20
CA ASN A 9 -14.24 -13.15 9.46
C ASN A 9 -14.21 -11.64 9.79
N LEU A 10 -13.81 -10.79 8.84
CA LEU A 10 -13.48 -9.38 9.13
C LEU A 10 -14.67 -8.59 9.69
N GLU A 11 -15.87 -8.80 9.16
CA GLU A 11 -17.07 -8.10 9.66
C GLU A 11 -17.39 -8.46 11.12
N GLU A 12 -17.12 -9.70 11.54
CA GLU A 12 -17.36 -10.14 12.91
C GLU A 12 -16.28 -9.61 13.85
N ILE A 13 -15.02 -9.70 13.42
CA ILE A 13 -13.86 -9.19 14.17
C ILE A 13 -14.04 -7.71 14.52
N ILE A 14 -14.45 -6.87 13.56
CA ILE A 14 -14.64 -5.43 13.76
C ILE A 14 -15.81 -5.14 14.73
N LYS A 15 -16.85 -5.97 14.76
CA LYS A 15 -17.99 -5.80 15.68
C LYS A 15 -17.63 -6.12 17.13
N ILE A 16 -16.74 -7.10 17.32
CA ILE A 16 -16.36 -7.58 18.66
C ILE A 16 -15.39 -6.62 19.33
N PHE A 17 -14.45 -6.05 18.56
CA PHE A 17 -13.38 -5.24 19.14
C PHE A 17 -13.32 -3.83 18.51
N PRO A 18 -13.35 -2.76 19.31
CA PRO A 18 -13.29 -1.39 18.81
C PRO A 18 -11.85 -0.99 18.47
N PHE A 19 -11.34 -1.47 17.33
CA PHE A 19 -9.98 -1.15 16.89
C PHE A 19 -9.83 0.35 16.61
N LYS A 20 -8.83 0.98 17.23
CA LYS A 20 -8.48 2.37 16.89
C LYS A 20 -7.95 2.48 15.45
N TYR A 21 -7.25 1.45 14.99
CA TYR A 21 -6.60 1.42 13.69
C TYR A 21 -6.40 -0.02 13.23
N LEU A 22 -6.61 -0.29 11.94
CA LEU A 22 -6.31 -1.56 11.31
C LEU A 22 -5.24 -1.40 10.24
N HIS A 23 -4.40 -2.42 10.09
CA HIS A 23 -3.40 -2.48 9.02
C HIS A 23 -3.68 -3.66 8.10
N ILE A 24 -3.55 -3.47 6.79
CA ILE A 24 -3.56 -4.56 5.81
C ILE A 24 -2.12 -4.91 5.43
N GLY A 25 -1.62 -6.06 5.88
CA GLY A 25 -0.27 -6.53 5.57
C GLY A 25 -0.23 -7.24 4.22
N LEU A 26 0.26 -6.55 3.19
CA LEU A 26 0.30 -7.12 1.84
C LEU A 26 1.29 -8.29 1.72
N ASN A 27 2.39 -8.28 2.47
CA ASN A 27 3.42 -9.31 2.38
C ASN A 27 2.90 -10.67 2.88
N ASP A 28 2.23 -10.68 4.02
CA ASP A 28 1.67 -11.90 4.61
C ASP A 28 0.52 -12.44 3.76
N LEU A 29 -0.35 -11.55 3.27
CA LEU A 29 -1.40 -11.94 2.32
C LEU A 29 -0.83 -12.51 1.02
N HIS A 30 0.26 -11.95 0.51
CA HIS A 30 0.95 -12.49 -0.67
C HIS A 30 1.50 -13.90 -0.42
N ILE A 31 2.16 -14.11 0.73
CA ILE A 31 2.73 -15.41 1.12
C ILE A 31 1.62 -16.45 1.26
N GLU A 32 0.57 -16.14 2.01
CA GLU A 32 -0.52 -17.08 2.27
C GLU A 32 -1.33 -17.41 1.01
N ARG A 33 -1.55 -16.41 0.15
CA ARG A 33 -2.24 -16.61 -1.13
C ARG A 33 -1.39 -17.27 -2.21
N GLY A 34 -0.07 -17.35 -2.01
CA GLY A 34 0.86 -17.84 -3.02
C GLY A 34 0.81 -17.05 -4.33
N THR A 35 0.55 -15.73 -4.26
CA THR A 35 0.52 -14.88 -5.45
C THR A 35 1.93 -14.68 -6.02
N ASN A 36 2.05 -14.25 -7.28
CA ASN A 36 3.36 -13.98 -7.89
C ASN A 36 3.89 -12.60 -7.50
N LEU A 37 2.98 -11.64 -7.28
CA LEU A 37 3.31 -10.26 -6.94
C LEU A 37 2.54 -9.80 -5.69
N ILE A 38 3.25 -9.09 -4.80
CA ILE A 38 2.70 -8.55 -3.55
C ILE A 38 1.54 -7.55 -3.75
N PHE A 39 1.47 -6.93 -4.93
CA PHE A 39 0.47 -5.91 -5.27
C PHE A 39 -0.79 -6.46 -5.95
N GLU A 40 -0.86 -7.76 -6.23
CA GLU A 40 -2.07 -8.42 -6.78
C GLU A 40 -3.38 -8.07 -6.03
N PRO A 41 -3.40 -8.00 -4.68
CA PRO A 41 -4.60 -7.63 -3.92
C PRO A 41 -5.25 -6.30 -4.33
N PHE A 42 -4.50 -5.37 -4.95
CA PHE A 42 -5.04 -4.09 -5.40
C PHE A 42 -5.92 -4.22 -6.65
N VAL A 43 -5.70 -5.24 -7.48
CA VAL A 43 -6.31 -5.34 -8.82
C VAL A 43 -7.33 -6.47 -8.95
N ASP A 44 -7.28 -7.44 -8.05
CA ASP A 44 -8.18 -8.60 -8.00
C ASP A 44 -9.47 -8.36 -7.19
N GLY A 45 -9.57 -7.20 -6.51
CA GLY A 45 -10.73 -6.80 -5.73
C GLY A 45 -10.63 -7.05 -4.23
N LEU A 46 -9.60 -7.76 -3.73
CA LEU A 46 -9.47 -8.10 -2.31
C LEU A 46 -9.40 -6.83 -1.44
N ILE A 47 -8.50 -5.90 -1.76
CA ILE A 47 -8.36 -4.64 -1.03
C ILE A 47 -9.63 -3.78 -1.15
N GLY A 48 -10.27 -3.78 -2.32
CA GLY A 48 -11.54 -3.08 -2.53
C GLY A 48 -12.65 -3.57 -1.59
N ASN A 49 -12.77 -4.89 -1.41
CA ASN A 49 -13.75 -5.50 -0.51
C ASN A 49 -13.44 -5.19 0.95
N ILE A 50 -12.19 -5.35 1.39
CA ILE A 50 -11.74 -5.04 2.76
C ILE A 50 -12.02 -3.57 3.10
N THR A 51 -11.64 -2.65 2.21
CA THR A 51 -11.82 -1.21 2.46
C THR A 51 -13.28 -0.79 2.44
N THR A 52 -14.15 -1.49 1.72
CA THR A 52 -15.60 -1.27 1.77
C THR A 52 -16.16 -1.62 3.15
N ILE A 53 -15.72 -2.74 3.73
CA ILE A 53 -16.07 -3.14 5.11
C ILE A 53 -15.58 -2.08 6.10
N PHE A 54 -14.34 -1.59 5.97
CA PHE A 54 -13.81 -0.55 6.85
C PHE A 54 -14.61 0.74 6.78
N LYS A 55 -14.96 1.21 5.57
CA LYS A 55 -15.77 2.41 5.37
C LYS A 55 -17.15 2.29 5.99
N LYS A 56 -17.83 1.15 5.80
CA LYS A 56 -19.15 0.86 6.40
C LYS A 56 -19.13 0.96 7.93
N ASN A 57 -17.98 0.65 8.55
CA ASN A 57 -17.81 0.66 10.00
C ASN A 57 -17.04 1.89 10.52
N ASN A 58 -16.79 2.91 9.70
CA ASN A 58 -15.99 4.10 10.05
C ASN A 58 -14.61 3.75 10.66
N GLN A 59 -14.01 2.65 10.21
CA GLN A 59 -12.75 2.13 10.74
C GLN A 59 -11.56 2.82 10.08
N ASN A 60 -10.69 3.45 10.87
CA ASN A 60 -9.41 3.97 10.37
C ASN A 60 -8.47 2.82 10.01
N PHE A 61 -7.78 2.95 8.89
CA PHE A 61 -6.89 1.88 8.42
C PHE A 61 -5.69 2.38 7.62
N GLY A 62 -4.75 1.46 7.38
CA GLY A 62 -3.64 1.62 6.47
C GLY A 62 -3.40 0.38 5.64
N ILE A 63 -2.65 0.54 4.55
CA ILE A 63 -2.25 -0.55 3.66
C ILE A 63 -0.73 -0.64 3.67
N GLY A 64 -0.17 -1.84 3.65
CA GLY A 64 1.26 -2.07 3.72
C GLY A 64 1.99 -1.66 2.43
N GLY A 65 3.22 -1.18 2.59
CA GLY A 65 4.25 -1.22 1.57
C GLY A 65 4.22 -0.12 0.50
N ILE A 66 4.97 0.96 0.72
CA ILE A 66 5.36 1.89 -0.34
C ILE A 66 6.89 2.02 -0.41
N GLY A 67 7.41 2.06 -1.64
CA GLY A 67 8.82 2.31 -1.96
C GLY A 67 9.19 3.80 -1.87
N LYS A 68 10.48 4.11 -2.03
CA LYS A 68 10.95 5.50 -2.10
C LYS A 68 10.46 6.14 -3.42
N ILE A 69 9.95 7.37 -3.37
CA ILE A 69 9.58 8.17 -4.55
C ILE A 69 10.72 8.19 -5.58
N GLY A 70 10.37 8.19 -6.87
CA GLY A 70 11.34 8.28 -7.97
C GLY A 70 12.14 7.00 -8.24
N TYR A 71 11.83 5.88 -7.57
CA TYR A 71 12.37 4.58 -7.95
C TYR A 71 11.60 4.05 -9.17
N ASP A 72 12.35 3.61 -10.17
CA ASP A 72 11.79 3.00 -11.38
C ASP A 72 11.40 1.55 -11.11
N VAL A 73 10.25 1.40 -10.43
CA VAL A 73 9.64 0.10 -10.09
C VAL A 73 8.18 0.09 -10.55
N SER A 74 7.69 -1.10 -10.88
CA SER A 74 6.31 -1.31 -11.32
C SER A 74 5.56 -2.15 -10.27
N PRO A 75 4.45 -1.68 -9.67
CA PRO A 75 3.88 -0.33 -9.79
C PRO A 75 4.74 0.74 -9.11
N THR A 76 4.63 1.99 -9.58
CA THR A 76 5.40 3.10 -9.01
C THR A 76 4.91 3.50 -7.62
N PRO A 77 5.79 3.98 -6.72
CA PRO A 77 5.41 4.51 -5.41
C PRO A 77 4.33 5.59 -5.48
N GLU A 78 4.40 6.47 -6.49
CA GLU A 78 3.44 7.55 -6.77
C GLU A 78 2.04 6.99 -7.05
N SER A 79 1.95 5.94 -7.87
CA SER A 79 0.69 5.30 -8.20
C SER A 79 0.05 4.64 -6.98
N LEU A 80 0.85 4.03 -6.10
CA LEU A 80 0.39 3.47 -4.83
C LEU A 80 -0.10 4.58 -3.89
N ILE A 81 0.60 5.71 -3.77
CA ILE A 81 0.12 6.85 -2.95
C ILE A 81 -1.25 7.34 -3.43
N ASN A 82 -1.44 7.46 -4.75
CA ASN A 82 -2.73 7.84 -5.32
C ASN A 82 -3.82 6.81 -5.01
N GLU A 83 -3.48 5.52 -5.05
CA GLU A 83 -4.40 4.45 -4.70
C GLU A 83 -4.81 4.49 -3.22
N HIS A 84 -3.87 4.74 -2.31
CA HIS A 84 -4.17 4.97 -0.90
C HIS A 84 -5.19 6.11 -0.70
N LEU A 85 -5.01 7.23 -1.41
CA LEU A 85 -5.97 8.34 -1.37
C LEU A 85 -7.33 7.95 -1.95
N ARG A 86 -7.37 7.24 -3.09
CA ARG A 86 -8.61 6.75 -3.70
C ARG A 86 -9.38 5.83 -2.74
N LEU A 87 -8.66 4.97 -2.03
CA LEU A 87 -9.22 4.03 -1.07
C LEU A 87 -9.54 4.67 0.30
N HIS A 88 -9.09 5.90 0.56
CA HIS A 88 -9.23 6.61 1.84
C HIS A 88 -8.43 5.96 2.97
N SER A 89 -7.28 5.38 2.63
CA SER A 89 -6.31 4.87 3.61
C SER A 89 -5.67 6.02 4.39
N ASN A 90 -5.55 5.86 5.72
CA ASN A 90 -5.01 6.89 6.62
C ASN A 90 -3.51 6.73 6.91
N GLY A 91 -2.90 5.61 6.54
CA GLY A 91 -1.46 5.41 6.72
C GLY A 91 -0.86 4.34 5.82
N VAL A 92 0.47 4.30 5.82
CA VAL A 92 1.27 3.36 5.06
C VAL A 92 2.51 2.96 5.88
N ILE A 93 2.98 1.73 5.66
CA ILE A 93 4.29 1.27 6.16
C ILE A 93 5.33 1.47 5.06
N LEU A 94 6.43 2.15 5.41
CA LEU A 94 7.57 2.33 4.53
C LEU A 94 8.26 0.99 4.29
N SER A 95 8.49 0.64 3.02
CA SER A 95 9.14 -0.62 2.68
C SER A 95 10.62 -0.65 3.04
N ARG A 96 11.26 -1.83 2.90
CA ARG A 96 12.70 -1.99 3.13
C ARG A 96 13.58 -1.11 2.24
N SER A 97 13.06 -0.59 1.11
CA SER A 97 13.80 0.37 0.27
C SER A 97 14.22 1.61 1.06
N PHE A 98 13.47 2.01 2.10
CA PHE A 98 13.80 3.12 2.98
C PHE A 98 15.02 2.85 3.87
N LYS A 99 15.29 1.57 4.20
CA LYS A 99 16.43 1.17 5.03
C LYS A 99 17.77 1.29 4.30
N GLY A 100 17.82 0.94 3.02
CA GLY A 100 19.08 0.87 2.26
C GLY A 100 20.12 -0.06 2.91
N SER A 101 21.40 0.24 2.73
CA SER A 101 22.54 -0.53 3.25
C SER A 101 22.92 -0.17 4.69
N PHE A 102 21.92 0.06 5.56
CA PHE A 102 22.13 0.47 6.94
C PHE A 102 23.07 -0.48 7.72
N ASN A 103 24.08 0.11 8.35
CA ASN A 103 24.88 -0.47 9.42
C ASN A 103 25.25 0.63 10.44
N GLU A 104 25.85 0.26 11.58
CA GLU A 104 26.20 1.22 12.65
C GLU A 104 27.14 2.35 12.18
N GLN A 105 28.02 2.09 11.22
CA GLN A 105 28.95 3.10 10.70
C GLN A 105 28.24 4.12 9.79
N THR A 106 27.12 3.73 9.17
CA THR A 106 26.35 4.59 8.23
C THR A 106 25.12 5.22 8.88
N LYS A 107 24.96 5.15 10.21
CA LYS A 107 23.75 5.56 10.92
C LYS A 107 23.34 7.01 10.64
N ASP A 108 24.31 7.94 10.63
CA ASP A 108 24.05 9.36 10.37
C ASP A 108 23.61 9.60 8.93
N LEU A 109 24.23 8.91 7.96
CA LEU A 109 23.83 8.97 6.56
C LEU A 109 22.42 8.42 6.38
N PHE A 110 22.13 7.27 6.98
CA PHE A 110 20.80 6.66 6.97
C PHE A 110 19.74 7.63 7.52
N GLY A 111 20.00 8.31 8.64
CA GLY A 111 19.08 9.30 9.21
C GLY A 111 18.76 10.43 8.23
N LYS A 112 19.78 10.96 7.53
CA LYS A 112 19.61 12.02 6.52
C LYS A 112 18.82 11.52 5.31
N GLU A 113 19.16 10.35 4.78
CA GLU A 113 18.48 9.77 3.61
C GLU A 113 17.03 9.39 3.92
N LEU A 114 16.76 8.84 5.10
CA LEU A 114 15.41 8.54 5.55
C LEU A 114 14.58 9.82 5.66
N ALA A 115 15.12 10.86 6.31
CA ALA A 115 14.44 12.14 6.45
C ALA A 115 14.12 12.75 5.07
N GLN A 116 15.07 12.72 4.13
CA GLN A 116 14.84 13.19 2.77
C GLN A 116 13.79 12.36 2.04
N SER A 117 13.89 11.03 2.10
CA SER A 117 12.94 10.13 1.42
C SER A 117 11.50 10.29 1.96
N VAL A 118 11.36 10.52 3.28
CA VAL A 118 10.07 10.82 3.90
C VAL A 118 9.57 12.20 3.49
N LYS A 119 10.46 13.21 3.37
CA LYS A 119 10.09 14.52 2.85
C LYS A 119 9.55 14.42 1.42
N ASP A 120 10.22 13.68 0.54
CA ASP A 120 9.80 13.50 -0.86
C ASP A 120 8.44 12.80 -0.94
N PHE A 121 8.23 11.75 -0.13
CA PHE A 121 6.92 11.12 0.02
C PHE A 121 5.83 12.12 0.42
N ARG A 122 6.08 12.96 1.45
CA ARG A 122 5.10 13.93 1.94
C ARG A 122 4.85 15.06 0.95
N ASP A 123 5.85 15.46 0.18
CA ASP A 123 5.69 16.47 -0.84
C ASP A 123 4.84 15.94 -2.01
N TYR A 124 5.04 14.69 -2.43
CA TYR A 124 4.14 14.06 -3.39
C TYR A 124 2.72 13.88 -2.82
N GLU A 125 2.59 13.45 -1.56
CA GLU A 125 1.28 13.30 -0.89
C GLU A 125 0.47 14.60 -0.91
N LYS A 126 1.11 15.76 -0.71
CA LYS A 126 0.45 17.08 -0.80
C LYS A 126 -0.07 17.35 -2.21
N ILE A 127 0.70 17.00 -3.24
CA ILE A 127 0.26 17.13 -4.64
C ILE A 127 -0.92 16.21 -4.90
N ALA A 128 -0.80 14.94 -4.48
CA ALA A 128 -1.78 13.90 -4.70
C ALA A 128 -3.13 14.21 -4.02
N LYS A 129 -3.13 14.88 -2.86
CA LYS A 129 -4.34 15.37 -2.17
C LYS A 129 -5.16 16.38 -2.97
N ASN A 130 -4.57 17.04 -3.97
CA ASN A 130 -5.27 17.96 -4.86
C ASN A 130 -5.80 17.27 -6.14
N LEU A 131 -5.58 15.97 -6.30
CA LEU A 131 -6.11 15.22 -7.44
C LEU A 131 -7.61 14.98 -7.28
N THR A 132 -8.35 15.14 -8.37
CA THR A 132 -9.77 14.80 -8.45
C THR A 132 -9.98 13.28 -8.43
N SER A 133 -11.18 12.84 -8.04
CA SER A 133 -11.57 11.42 -8.12
C SER A 133 -11.37 10.82 -9.52
N LYS A 134 -11.55 11.62 -10.59
CA LYS A 134 -11.28 11.20 -11.98
C LYS A 134 -9.80 10.96 -12.24
N GLN A 135 -8.92 11.82 -11.71
CA GLN A 135 -7.47 11.66 -11.83
C GLN A 135 -6.97 10.46 -11.01
N LEU A 136 -7.45 10.29 -9.78
CA LEU A 136 -7.12 9.12 -8.95
C LEU A 136 -7.57 7.82 -9.61
N LEU A 137 -8.78 7.79 -10.19
CA LEU A 137 -9.26 6.62 -10.93
C LEU A 137 -8.42 6.34 -12.19
N LYS A 138 -7.96 7.38 -12.89
CA LYS A 138 -7.02 7.22 -14.01
C LYS A 138 -5.69 6.63 -13.53
N SER A 139 -5.15 7.12 -12.41
CA SER A 139 -3.93 6.58 -11.80
C SER A 139 -4.09 5.10 -11.45
N TYR A 140 -5.21 4.71 -10.83
CA TYR A 140 -5.52 3.32 -10.50
C TYR A 140 -5.55 2.43 -11.75
N ARG A 141 -6.15 2.90 -12.86
CA ARG A 141 -6.20 2.11 -14.11
C ARG A 141 -4.81 1.84 -14.68
N ILE A 142 -3.92 2.82 -14.62
CA ILE A 142 -2.52 2.65 -15.06
C ILE A 142 -1.82 1.65 -14.16
N MET A 143 -1.88 1.86 -12.84
CA MET A 143 -1.31 0.94 -11.84
C MET A 143 -1.83 -0.49 -12.02
N LYS A 144 -3.11 -0.63 -12.35
CA LYS A 144 -3.74 -1.91 -12.61
C LYS A 144 -3.12 -2.59 -13.83
N THR A 145 -2.99 -1.89 -14.96
CA THR A 145 -2.31 -2.40 -16.15
C THR A 145 -0.89 -2.83 -15.83
N ASP A 146 -0.12 -2.00 -15.12
CA ASP A 146 1.27 -2.27 -14.74
C ASP A 146 1.41 -3.59 -13.94
N ILE A 147 0.51 -3.79 -12.97
CA ILE A 147 0.44 -5.01 -12.16
C ILE A 147 0.05 -6.21 -13.02
N GLU A 148 -0.99 -6.09 -13.85
CA GLU A 148 -1.47 -7.18 -14.72
C GLU A 148 -0.41 -7.63 -15.74
N GLU A 149 0.34 -6.69 -16.32
CA GLU A 149 1.45 -6.98 -17.22
C GLU A 149 2.61 -7.69 -16.49
N THR A 150 2.94 -7.24 -15.28
CA THR A 150 3.98 -7.86 -14.46
C THR A 150 3.64 -9.32 -14.12
N ILE A 151 2.39 -9.59 -13.73
CA ILE A 151 1.90 -10.95 -13.44
C ILE A 151 1.99 -11.83 -14.69
N LYS A 152 1.60 -11.30 -15.86
CA LYS A 152 1.64 -12.05 -17.13
C LYS A 152 3.07 -12.44 -17.49
N ASN A 153 4.02 -11.53 -17.32
CA ASN A 153 5.43 -11.78 -17.63
C ASN A 153 6.10 -12.76 -16.65
N ALA A 154 5.64 -12.82 -15.39
CA ALA A 154 6.15 -13.75 -14.38
C ALA A 154 5.64 -15.20 -14.55
N LYS A 155 4.65 -15.45 -15.41
CA LYS A 155 4.08 -16.79 -15.69
C LYS A 155 4.74 -17.50 -16.89
N ILE A 156 5.74 -16.89 -17.50
CA ILE A 156 6.53 -17.43 -18.62
C ILE A 156 7.83 -17.99 -18.05
#